data_AF-A0AAV5Y9W6-F1
#
_entry.id   AF-A0AAV5Y9W6-F1
#
_cell.length_a   1.000
_cell.length_b   1.000
_cell.length_c   1.000
_cell.angle_alpha   90.00
_cell.angle_beta   90.00
_cell.angle_gamma   90.00
#
_symmetry.space_group_name_H-M   'P 1'
#
loop_
_entity.id
_entity.type
_entity.pdbx_description
1 polymer ?
#
loop_
_entity_poly.entity_id
_entity_poly.type
_entity_poly.pdbx_seq_one_letter_code
_entity_poly.pdbx_strand_id
1 'polypeptide(L)'
;MAEVELPNPAELEEQRDKAFSRRVALVTAVYAVILAVASLGGNNAMKEMLVAQQEASNQWAYYQSKVIREHLNRGNKMVLETQLAEPSTLKGAEREKIDALARKFGDEEKRMQVDKKEIEPKARGFEHERDVNQAKDPYFDYAEVL
;
A
#
# COMPACT_ATOMS: atom_id res chain seq x y z
N MET A 1 29.23 -10.39 -75.06
CA MET A 1 29.34 -11.16 -73.80
C MET A 1 29.18 -10.14 -72.69
N ALA A 2 28.19 -10.28 -71.82
CA ALA A 2 28.07 -9.40 -70.67
C ALA A 2 29.27 -9.67 -69.76
N GLU A 3 30.15 -8.69 -69.59
CA GLU A 3 31.19 -8.74 -68.56
C GLU A 3 30.45 -8.82 -67.22
N VAL A 4 30.49 -10.01 -66.61
CA VAL A 4 30.08 -10.18 -65.22
C VAL A 4 31.20 -9.55 -64.40
N GLU A 5 31.08 -8.24 -64.12
CA GLU A 5 31.91 -7.57 -63.13
C GLU A 5 31.68 -8.27 -61.79
N LEU A 6 32.66 -9.06 -61.37
CA LEU A 6 32.66 -9.68 -60.05
C LEU A 6 32.77 -8.56 -59.01
N PRO A 7 31.84 -8.48 -58.03
CA PRO A 7 31.88 -7.42 -57.03
C PRO A 7 33.22 -7.39 -56.30
N ASN A 8 33.79 -6.20 -56.14
CA ASN A 8 35.06 -6.03 -55.45
C ASN A 8 34.96 -6.58 -54.02
N PRO A 9 35.86 -7.46 -53.55
CA PRO A 9 35.78 -8.06 -52.22
C PRO A 9 35.65 -7.03 -51.08
N ALA A 10 36.25 -5.85 -51.22
CA ALA A 10 36.12 -4.77 -50.23
C ALA A 10 34.70 -4.20 -50.15
N GLU A 11 33.99 -4.08 -51.28
CA GLU A 11 32.60 -3.59 -51.32
C GLU A 11 31.62 -4.62 -50.75
N LEU A 12 31.90 -5.91 -50.95
CA LEU A 12 31.13 -7.01 -50.37
C LEU A 12 31.28 -7.06 -48.83
N GLU A 13 32.49 -6.82 -48.31
CA GLU A 13 32.74 -6.73 -46.87
C GLU A 13 32.02 -5.54 -46.24
N GLU A 14 32.07 -4.35 -46.86
CA GLU A 14 31.37 -3.16 -46.35
C GLU A 14 29.84 -3.34 -46.32
N GLN A 15 29.26 -3.97 -47.36
CA GLN A 15 27.83 -4.28 -47.38
C GLN A 15 27.44 -5.31 -46.31
N ARG A 16 28.27 -6.34 -46.09
CA ARG A 16 28.07 -7.34 -45.04
C ARG A 16 28.11 -6.70 -43.66
N ASP A 17 29.06 -5.81 -43.42
CA ASP A 17 29.24 -5.15 -42.11
C ASP A 17 28.10 -4.16 -41.82
N LYS A 18 27.60 -3.45 -42.85
CA LYS A 18 26.37 -2.63 -42.75
C LYS A 18 25.13 -3.50 -42.47
N ALA A 19 24.98 -4.63 -43.14
CA ALA A 19 23.87 -5.56 -42.92
C ALA A 19 23.92 -6.18 -41.53
N PHE A 20 25.10 -6.57 -41.06
CA PHE A 20 25.32 -7.08 -39.70
C PHE A 20 25.02 -6.01 -38.65
N SER A 21 25.57 -4.81 -38.79
CA SER A 21 25.30 -3.68 -37.88
C SER A 21 23.82 -3.33 -37.81
N ARG A 22 23.11 -3.35 -38.95
CA ARG A 22 21.66 -3.13 -38.99
C ARG A 22 20.88 -4.23 -38.24
N ARG A 23 21.30 -5.50 -38.38
CA ARG A 23 20.69 -6.62 -37.63
C ARG A 23 20.93 -6.48 -36.13
N VAL A 24 22.15 -6.16 -35.72
CA VAL A 24 22.49 -5.91 -34.31
C VAL A 24 21.64 -4.77 -33.75
N ALA A 25 21.59 -3.63 -34.45
CA ALA A 25 20.78 -2.48 -34.03
C ALA A 25 19.29 -2.83 -33.86
N LEU A 26 18.73 -3.65 -34.78
CA LEU A 26 17.33 -4.07 -34.72
C LEU A 26 17.08 -5.01 -33.54
N VAL A 27 17.97 -5.96 -33.28
CA VAL A 27 17.89 -6.86 -32.13
C VAL A 27 18.00 -6.08 -30.82
N THR A 28 18.95 -5.14 -30.71
CA THR A 28 19.06 -4.26 -29.54
C THR A 28 17.80 -3.42 -29.32
N ALA A 29 17.19 -2.90 -30.39
CA ALA A 29 15.95 -2.14 -30.30
C ALA A 29 14.79 -3.02 -29.77
N VAL A 30 14.70 -4.28 -30.20
CA VAL A 30 13.69 -5.22 -29.69
C VAL A 30 13.89 -5.49 -28.20
N TYR A 31 15.12 -5.75 -27.76
CA TYR A 31 15.42 -5.92 -26.33
C TYR A 31 15.10 -4.65 -25.53
N ALA A 32 15.44 -3.47 -26.03
CA ALA A 32 15.14 -2.21 -25.35
C ALA A 32 13.62 -2.00 -25.17
N VAL A 33 12.80 -2.39 -26.16
CA VAL A 33 11.33 -2.31 -26.05
C VAL A 33 10.82 -3.31 -25.00
N ILE A 34 11.33 -4.54 -24.97
CA ILE A 34 10.95 -5.55 -23.98
C ILE A 34 11.29 -5.07 -22.56
N LEU A 35 12.51 -4.56 -22.35
CA LEU A 35 12.94 -3.99 -21.08
C LEU A 35 12.09 -2.79 -20.66
N ALA A 36 11.72 -1.90 -21.60
CA ALA A 36 10.84 -0.77 -21.31
C ALA A 36 9.44 -1.22 -20.85
N VAL A 37 8.89 -2.27 -21.46
CA VAL A 37 7.58 -2.83 -21.08
C VAL A 37 7.67 -3.52 -19.71
N ALA A 38 8.72 -4.31 -19.46
CA ALA A 38 8.98 -4.93 -18.17
C ALA A 38 9.06 -3.86 -17.06
N SER A 39 9.82 -2.79 -17.32
CA SER A 39 10.01 -1.70 -16.36
C SER A 39 8.74 -0.91 -16.07
N LEU A 40 7.91 -0.67 -17.09
CA LEU A 40 6.62 -0.03 -16.90
C LEU A 40 5.70 -0.89 -16.01
N GLY A 41 5.72 -2.21 -16.22
CA GLY A 41 4.96 -3.18 -15.42
C GLY A 41 5.39 -3.22 -13.96
N GLY A 42 6.70 -3.33 -13.70
CA GLY A 42 7.28 -3.35 -12.34
C GLY A 42 7.00 -2.06 -11.58
N ASN A 43 7.23 -0.92 -12.22
CA ASN A 43 6.91 0.38 -11.63
C ASN A 43 5.43 0.54 -11.29
N ASN A 44 4.50 -0.06 -12.06
CA ASN A 44 3.09 -0.01 -11.75
C ASN A 44 2.74 -0.89 -10.54
N ALA A 45 3.24 -2.12 -10.50
CA ALA A 45 3.04 -3.03 -9.38
C ALA A 45 3.59 -2.45 -8.06
N MET A 46 4.77 -1.86 -8.09
CA MET A 46 5.38 -1.21 -6.93
C MET A 46 4.56 -0.01 -6.44
N LYS A 47 4.02 0.81 -7.37
CA LYS A 47 3.13 1.93 -7.01
C LYS A 47 1.86 1.43 -6.33
N GLU A 48 1.19 0.43 -6.89
CA GLU A 48 -0.03 -0.14 -6.31
C GLU A 48 0.25 -0.76 -4.93
N MET A 49 1.35 -1.48 -4.77
CA MET A 49 1.80 -2.01 -3.48
C MET A 49 2.02 -0.89 -2.45
N LEU A 50 2.69 0.20 -2.84
CA LEU A 50 2.99 1.32 -1.95
C LEU A 50 1.70 2.05 -1.51
N VAL A 51 0.76 2.24 -2.43
CA VAL A 51 -0.56 2.83 -2.14
C VAL A 51 -1.31 1.95 -1.14
N ALA A 52 -1.43 0.65 -1.40
CA ALA A 52 -2.11 -0.28 -0.50
C ALA A 52 -1.44 -0.33 0.89
N GLN A 53 -0.10 -0.32 0.95
CA GLN A 53 0.65 -0.24 2.21
C GLN A 53 0.36 1.07 2.97
N GLN A 54 0.29 2.20 2.28
CA GLN A 54 -0.03 3.49 2.89
C GLN A 54 -1.46 3.51 3.43
N GLU A 55 -2.42 2.97 2.68
CA GLU A 55 -3.82 2.87 3.10
C GLU A 55 -4.01 1.94 4.28
N ALA A 56 -3.35 0.77 4.29
CA ALA A 56 -3.30 -0.14 5.44
C ALA A 56 -2.75 0.58 6.69
N SER A 57 -1.62 1.27 6.54
CA SER A 57 -1.01 2.06 7.63
C SER A 57 -1.94 3.15 8.15
N ASN A 58 -2.61 3.89 7.27
CA ASN A 58 -3.58 4.92 7.64
C ASN A 58 -4.77 4.32 8.41
N GLN A 59 -5.31 3.18 7.98
CA GLN A 59 -6.41 2.51 8.67
C GLN A 59 -5.99 2.00 10.05
N TRP A 60 -4.79 1.41 10.16
CA TRP A 60 -4.26 1.01 11.45
C TRP A 60 -4.02 2.20 12.38
N ALA A 61 -3.47 3.30 11.87
CA ALA A 61 -3.31 4.54 12.66
C ALA A 61 -4.68 5.06 13.15
N TYR A 62 -5.71 5.02 12.30
CA TYR A 62 -7.06 5.40 12.67
C TYR A 62 -7.64 4.46 13.74
N TYR A 63 -7.47 3.14 13.59
CA TYR A 63 -7.84 2.14 14.60
C TYR A 63 -7.17 2.42 15.94
N GLN A 64 -5.84 2.64 15.95
CA GLN A 64 -5.08 2.95 17.16
C GLN A 64 -5.57 4.25 17.83
N SER A 65 -5.91 5.27 17.04
CA SER A 65 -6.49 6.51 17.58
C SER A 65 -7.81 6.27 18.32
N LYS A 66 -8.63 5.32 17.84
CA LYS A 66 -9.88 4.91 18.49
C LYS A 66 -9.59 4.11 19.76
N VAL A 67 -8.63 3.20 19.74
CA VAL A 67 -8.21 2.45 20.93
C VAL A 67 -7.73 3.39 22.03
N ILE A 68 -6.88 4.37 21.72
CA ILE A 68 -6.37 5.35 22.71
C ILE A 68 -7.52 6.15 23.32
N ARG A 69 -8.43 6.68 22.49
CA ARG A 69 -9.60 7.43 22.97
C ARG A 69 -10.54 6.57 23.82
N GLU A 70 -10.71 5.30 23.48
CA GLU A 70 -11.51 4.36 24.27
C GLU A 70 -10.89 4.14 25.65
N HIS A 71 -9.58 3.91 25.72
CA HIS A 71 -8.88 3.75 27.00
C HIS A 71 -8.96 5.02 27.86
N LEU A 72 -8.85 6.20 27.26
CA LEU A 72 -9.01 7.46 27.96
C LEU A 72 -10.43 7.62 28.53
N ASN A 73 -11.45 7.36 27.71
CA ASN A 73 -12.85 7.43 28.14
C ASN A 73 -13.17 6.41 29.23
N ARG A 74 -12.65 5.18 29.12
CA ARG A 74 -12.78 4.15 30.14
C ARG A 74 -12.14 4.58 31.46
N GLY A 75 -10.94 5.15 31.42
CA GLY A 75 -10.27 5.71 32.59
C GLY A 75 -11.08 6.83 33.26
N ASN A 76 -11.56 7.79 32.46
CA ASN A 76 -12.42 8.88 32.96
C ASN A 76 -13.70 8.36 33.59
N LYS A 77 -14.36 7.39 32.94
CA LYS A 77 -15.56 6.73 33.47
C LYS A 77 -15.28 6.06 34.81
N MET A 78 -14.19 5.31 34.94
CA MET A 78 -13.80 4.66 36.19
C MET A 78 -13.59 5.66 37.34
N VAL A 79 -12.99 6.82 37.05
CA VAL A 79 -12.84 7.91 38.03
C VAL A 79 -14.21 8.45 38.47
N LEU A 80 -15.13 8.67 37.53
CA LEU A 80 -16.49 9.16 37.86
C LEU A 80 -17.30 8.11 38.63
N GLU A 81 -17.23 6.84 38.26
CA GLU A 81 -17.86 5.74 38.97
C GLU A 81 -17.32 5.59 40.40
N THR A 82 -16.02 5.84 40.61
CA THR A 82 -15.41 5.87 41.94
C THR A 82 -15.97 7.02 42.80
N GLN A 83 -16.25 8.18 42.21
CA GLN A 83 -16.89 9.30 42.94
C GLN A 83 -18.35 9.02 43.28
N LEU A 84 -19.05 8.22 42.46
CA LEU A 84 -20.43 7.80 42.68
C LEU A 84 -20.55 6.63 43.68
N ALA A 85 -19.48 5.89 43.92
CA ALA A 85 -19.45 4.75 44.83
C ALA A 85 -19.66 5.22 46.29
N GLU A 86 -20.40 4.42 47.07
CA GLU A 86 -20.72 4.78 48.45
C GLU A 86 -19.57 4.44 49.42
N PRO A 87 -19.31 5.28 50.45
CA PRO A 87 -20.02 6.53 50.77
C PRO A 87 -19.59 7.68 49.83
N SER A 88 -20.55 8.24 49.08
CA SER A 88 -20.29 9.34 48.17
C SER A 88 -20.54 10.68 48.86
N THR A 89 -19.67 11.67 48.62
CA THR A 89 -19.90 13.06 49.02
C THR A 89 -20.87 13.79 48.10
N LEU A 90 -21.13 13.24 46.90
CA LEU A 90 -22.00 13.81 45.89
C LEU A 90 -23.48 13.58 46.23
N LYS A 91 -24.30 14.64 46.15
CA LYS A 91 -25.73 14.59 46.48
C LYS A 91 -26.58 15.34 45.46
N GLY A 92 -27.85 14.92 45.34
CA GLY A 92 -28.85 15.58 44.50
C GLY A 92 -28.38 15.80 43.05
N ALA A 93 -28.53 17.04 42.57
CA ALA A 93 -28.23 17.42 41.19
C ALA A 93 -26.76 17.22 40.77
N GLU A 94 -25.80 17.23 41.71
CA GLU A 94 -24.40 16.98 41.39
C GLU A 94 -24.15 15.50 41.07
N ARG A 95 -24.76 14.61 41.87
CA ARG A 95 -24.71 13.16 41.64
C ARG A 95 -25.32 12.78 40.28
N GLU A 96 -26.47 13.36 39.93
CA GLU A 96 -27.12 13.13 38.64
C GLU A 96 -26.26 13.58 37.45
N LYS A 97 -25.56 14.71 37.56
CA LYS A 97 -24.64 15.19 36.52
C LYS A 97 -23.48 14.24 36.28
N ILE A 98 -22.87 13.75 37.36
CA ILE A 98 -21.74 12.82 37.28
C ILE A 98 -22.19 11.45 36.75
N ASP A 99 -23.37 10.96 37.16
CA ASP A 99 -23.98 9.73 36.62
C ASP A 99 -24.27 9.86 35.11
N ALA A 100 -24.87 10.98 34.68
CA ALA A 100 -25.11 11.24 33.26
C ALA A 100 -23.80 11.30 32.45
N LEU A 101 -22.72 11.86 33.01
CA LEU A 101 -21.42 11.91 32.36
C LEU A 101 -20.76 10.52 32.27
N ALA A 102 -20.85 9.71 33.32
CA ALA A 102 -20.37 8.33 33.32
C ALA A 102 -21.09 7.47 32.26
N ARG A 103 -22.41 7.64 32.12
CA ARG A 103 -23.20 6.99 31.06
C ARG A 103 -22.74 7.42 29.67
N LYS A 104 -22.56 8.73 29.44
CA LYS A 104 -22.06 9.24 28.14
C LYS A 104 -20.72 8.61 27.75
N PHE A 105 -19.76 8.53 28.67
CA PHE A 105 -18.47 7.88 28.38
C PHE A 105 -18.64 6.39 28.09
N GLY A 106 -19.55 5.70 28.77
CA GLY A 106 -19.88 4.30 28.48
C GLY A 106 -20.54 4.08 27.12
N ASP A 107 -21.40 5.00 26.67
CA ASP A 107 -22.03 4.91 25.36
C ASP A 107 -21.03 5.24 24.23
N GLU A 108 -20.14 6.22 24.44
CA GLU A 108 -19.03 6.49 23.52
C GLU A 108 -18.11 5.28 23.38
N GLU A 109 -17.76 4.61 24.48
CA GLU A 109 -16.96 3.38 24.47
C GLU A 109 -17.58 2.30 23.58
N LYS A 110 -18.89 2.05 23.74
CA LYS A 110 -19.62 1.08 22.90
C LYS A 110 -19.59 1.46 21.43
N ARG A 111 -19.84 2.73 21.12
CA ARG A 111 -19.79 3.23 19.73
C ARG A 111 -18.41 3.01 19.12
N MET A 112 -17.35 3.30 19.87
CA MET A 112 -15.98 3.12 19.41
C MET A 112 -15.62 1.65 19.20
N GLN A 113 -16.17 0.72 19.99
CA GLN A 113 -16.00 -0.71 19.73
C GLN A 113 -16.67 -1.14 18.42
N VAL A 114 -17.82 -0.56 18.06
CA VAL A 114 -18.46 -0.81 16.76
C VAL A 114 -17.60 -0.24 15.63
N ASP A 115 -17.18 1.03 15.72
CA ASP A 115 -16.31 1.66 14.72
C ASP A 115 -15.05 0.81 14.45
N LYS A 116 -14.40 0.31 15.50
CA LYS A 116 -13.20 -0.53 15.39
C LYS A 116 -13.43 -1.82 14.59
N LYS A 117 -14.60 -2.46 14.75
CA LYS A 117 -14.98 -3.67 13.99
C LYS A 117 -15.17 -3.41 12.51
N GLU A 118 -15.44 -2.16 12.12
CA GLU A 118 -15.51 -1.75 10.72
C GLU A 118 -14.15 -1.34 10.13
N ILE A 119 -13.24 -0.84 10.97
CA ILE A 119 -11.91 -0.37 10.55
C ILE A 119 -10.94 -1.54 10.35
N GLU A 120 -10.94 -2.53 11.26
CA GLU A 120 -10.04 -3.69 11.19
C GLU A 120 -10.14 -4.46 9.85
N PRO A 121 -11.32 -4.84 9.34
CA PRO A 121 -11.41 -5.55 8.06
C PRO A 121 -10.95 -4.69 6.88
N LYS A 122 -11.12 -3.36 6.93
CA LYS A 122 -10.59 -2.46 5.90
C LYS A 122 -9.06 -2.43 5.91
N ALA A 123 -8.45 -2.33 7.09
CA ALA A 123 -7.00 -2.38 7.22
C ALA A 123 -6.43 -3.70 6.67
N ARG A 124 -7.03 -4.83 7.05
CA ARG A 124 -6.63 -6.16 6.55
C ARG A 124 -6.88 -6.32 5.04
N GLY A 125 -7.92 -5.69 4.50
CA GLY A 125 -8.17 -5.66 3.06
C GLY A 125 -7.03 -5.01 2.28
N PHE A 126 -6.56 -3.84 2.74
CA PHE A 126 -5.42 -3.16 2.14
C PHE A 126 -4.10 -3.94 2.33
N GLU A 127 -3.90 -4.62 3.46
CA GLU A 127 -2.76 -5.53 3.64
C GLU A 127 -2.80 -6.67 2.63
N HIS A 128 -3.97 -7.25 2.37
CA HIS A 128 -4.10 -8.30 1.38
C HIS A 128 -3.79 -7.79 -0.04
N GLU A 129 -4.28 -6.61 -0.41
CA GLU A 129 -3.98 -6.00 -1.70
C GLU A 129 -2.47 -5.71 -1.87
N ARG A 130 -1.83 -5.21 -0.81
CA ARG A 130 -0.37 -5.06 -0.78
C ARG A 130 0.32 -6.40 -1.00
N ASP A 131 -0.05 -7.45 -0.28
CA ASP A 131 0.59 -8.77 -0.36
C ASP A 131 0.43 -9.38 -1.77
N VAL A 132 -0.73 -9.18 -2.40
CA VAL A 132 -0.97 -9.60 -3.79
C VAL A 132 -0.05 -8.84 -4.76
N ASN A 133 0.14 -7.54 -4.59
CA ASN A 133 1.01 -6.75 -5.45
C ASN A 133 2.49 -7.04 -5.20
N GLN A 134 2.88 -7.27 -3.95
CA GLN A 134 4.22 -7.71 -3.58
C GLN A 134 4.55 -9.08 -4.20
N ALA A 135 3.58 -9.99 -4.30
CA ALA A 135 3.79 -11.28 -4.96
C ALA A 135 4.01 -11.17 -6.49
N LYS A 136 3.58 -10.06 -7.12
CA LYS A 136 3.81 -9.79 -8.55
C LYS A 136 5.20 -9.18 -8.80
N ASP A 137 5.77 -8.50 -7.83
CA ASP A 137 7.04 -7.77 -7.90
C ASP A 137 8.20 -8.60 -8.49
N PRO A 138 8.43 -9.87 -8.07
CA PRO A 138 9.55 -10.66 -8.60
C PRO A 138 9.47 -10.91 -10.11
N TYR A 139 8.27 -11.01 -10.68
CA TYR A 139 8.12 -11.28 -12.12
C TYR A 139 8.60 -10.11 -12.99
N PHE A 140 8.51 -8.88 -12.49
CA PHE A 140 8.97 -7.70 -13.20
C PHE A 140 10.46 -7.45 -12.96
N ASP A 141 10.94 -7.64 -11.73
CA ASP A 141 12.38 -7.57 -11.41
C ASP A 141 13.21 -8.55 -12.24
N TYR A 142 12.73 -9.80 -12.39
CA TYR A 142 13.39 -10.78 -13.26
C TYR A 142 13.41 -10.35 -14.73
N ALA A 143 12.42 -9.61 -15.19
CA ALA A 143 12.35 -9.14 -16.58
C ALA A 143 13.16 -7.86 -16.82
N GLU A 144 13.51 -7.09 -15.78
CA GLU A 144 14.42 -5.95 -15.89
C GLU A 144 15.92 -6.35 -15.84
N VAL A 145 16.24 -7.45 -15.15
CA VAL A 145 17.64 -7.89 -14.90
C VAL A 145 18.18 -8.85 -15.99
N LEU A 146 17.31 -9.52 -16.75
CA LEU A 146 17.66 -10.44 -17.86
C LEU A 146 17.67 -9.74 -19.21
#